data_AF-A0A285UQ17-F1
#
_entry.id   AF-A0A285UQ17-F1
#
_cell.length_a   1.000
_cell.length_b   1.000
_cell.length_c   1.000
_cell.angle_alpha   90.00
_cell.angle_beta   90.00
_cell.angle_gamma   90.00
#
_symmetry.space_group_name_H-M   'P 1'
#
loop_
_entity.id
_entity.type
_entity.pdbx_description
1 polymer ?
#
loop_
_entity_poly.entity_id
_entity_poly.type
_entity_poly.pdbx_seq_one_letter_code
_entity_poly.pdbx_strand_id
1 'polypeptide(L)' 'MKLKLLIWVLFLPLLIFFAAMFYIDVSLSSGFPGTSFWISLGDEWYGSIWFYAIVLILSFLVCFSILHKPK' A
#
# COMPACT_ATOMS: atom_id res chain seq x y z
N MET A 1 11.61 10.81 19.51
CA MET A 1 11.69 11.46 18.17
C MET A 1 12.48 10.65 17.14
N LYS A 2 13.71 10.16 17.44
CA LYS A 2 14.55 9.42 16.47
C LYS A 2 13.90 8.15 15.90
N LEU A 3 13.19 7.38 16.73
CA LEU A 3 12.60 6.11 16.32
C LEU A 3 11.39 6.28 15.38
N LYS A 4 10.54 7.29 15.62
CA LYS A 4 9.47 7.67 14.69
C LYS A 4 10.05 8.08 13.33
N LEU A 5 11.09 8.91 13.32
CA LEU A 5 11.75 9.32 12.08
C LEU A 5 12.33 8.13 11.32
N LEU A 6 12.99 7.20 12.02
CA LEU A 6 13.56 5.98 11.42
C LEU A 6 12.49 5.11 10.74
N ILE A 7 11.35 4.91 11.41
CA ILE A 7 10.21 4.16 10.87
C ILE A 7 9.68 4.85 9.61
N TRP A 8 9.46 6.17 9.67
CA TRP A 8 8.96 6.89 8.49
C TRP A 8 9.95 6.86 7.33
N VAL A 9 11.25 7.02 7.57
CA VAL A 9 12.29 6.96 6.53
C VAL A 9 12.35 5.59 5.85
N LEU A 10 12.07 4.50 6.56
CA LEU A 10 12.11 3.15 6.01
C LEU A 10 10.78 2.74 5.35
N PHE A 11 9.66 2.99 6.02
CA PHE A 11 8.35 2.51 5.56
C PHE A 11 7.71 3.41 4.51
N LEU A 12 8.02 4.71 4.48
CA LEU A 12 7.49 5.62 3.45
C LEU A 12 7.94 5.24 2.03
N PRO A 13 9.25 5.05 1.73
CA PRO A 13 9.67 4.63 0.40
C PRO A 13 9.16 3.24 0.04
N LEU A 14 9.06 2.34 1.03
CA LEU A 14 8.50 1.01 0.83
C LEU A 14 7.02 1.06 0.44
N LEU A 15 6.26 1.94 1.07
CA LEU A 15 4.84 2.16 0.78
C LEU A 15 4.65 2.78 -0.61
N ILE A 16 5.50 3.73 -1.00
CA ILE A 16 5.50 4.30 -2.35
C ILE A 16 5.81 3.22 -3.40
N PHE A 17 6.80 2.38 -3.14
CA PHE A 17 7.15 1.28 -4.03
C PHE A 17 5.99 0.31 -4.22
N PHE A 18 5.34 -0.14 -3.14
CA PHE A 18 4.20 -1.04 -3.26
C PHE A 18 2.97 -0.38 -3.90
N ALA A 19 2.73 0.90 -3.65
CA ALA A 19 1.68 1.65 -4.35
C ALA A 19 1.94 1.75 -5.85
N ALA A 20 3.20 1.96 -6.26
CA ALA A 20 3.59 1.97 -7.67
C ALA A 20 3.43 0.58 -8.31
N MET A 21 3.85 -0.49 -7.63
CA MET A 21 3.66 -1.86 -8.12
C MET A 21 2.17 -2.21 -8.23
N PHE A 22 1.35 -1.83 -7.25
CA PHE A 22 -0.10 -2.02 -7.30
C PHE A 22 -0.74 -1.25 -8.46
N TYR A 23 -0.30 -0.01 -8.70
CA TYR A 23 -0.77 0.77 -9.83
C TYR A 23 -0.43 0.11 -11.18
N ILE A 24 0.79 -0.42 -11.31
CA ILE A 24 1.21 -1.15 -12.52
C ILE A 24 0.36 -2.42 -12.69
N ASP A 25 0.14 -3.17 -11.61
CA ASP A 25 -0.67 -4.40 -11.60
C ASP A 25 -2.07 -4.13 -12.15
N VAL A 26 -2.79 -3.16 -11.56
CA VAL A 26 -4.13 -2.76 -12.03
C VAL A 26 -4.10 -2.20 -13.45
N SER A 27 -3.05 -1.45 -13.81
CA SER A 27 -2.91 -0.88 -15.15
C SER A 27 -2.74 -1.96 -16.22
N LEU A 28 -1.92 -2.98 -15.96
CA LEU A 28 -1.70 -4.10 -16.87
C LEU A 28 -3.00 -4.86 -17.14
N SER A 29 -3.81 -5.07 -16.11
CA SER A 29 -5.09 -5.75 -16.26
C SER A 29 -6.19 -4.90 -16.90
N SER A 30 -6.12 -3.58 -16.73
CA SER A 30 -6.99 -2.63 -17.45
C SER A 30 -6.63 -2.47 -18.92
N GLY A 31 -5.47 -2.98 -19.35
CA GLY A 31 -5.06 -3.00 -20.76
C GLY A 31 -5.86 -3.97 -21.64
N PHE A 32 -6.74 -4.79 -21.05
CA PHE A 32 -7.67 -5.63 -21.80
C PHE A 32 -8.81 -4.78 -22.42
N PRO A 33 -9.18 -5.03 -23.70
CA PRO A 33 -10.17 -4.20 -24.37
C PRO A 33 -11.54 -4.34 -23.68
N GLY A 34 -12.03 -3.23 -23.14
CA GLY A 34 -13.37 -3.12 -22.57
C GLY A 34 -13.46 -2.84 -21.07
N THR A 35 -12.33 -2.82 -20.34
CA THR A 35 -12.32 -2.49 -18.91
C THR A 35 -11.72 -1.11 -18.65
N SER A 36 -12.40 -0.29 -17.85
CA SER A 36 -11.82 0.95 -17.34
C SER A 36 -10.93 0.64 -16.14
N PHE A 37 -9.88 1.44 -15.92
CA PHE A 37 -8.99 1.32 -14.75
C PHE A 37 -9.76 1.13 -13.43
N TRP A 38 -10.87 1.85 -13.26
CA TRP A 38 -11.70 1.77 -12.06
C TRP A 38 -12.43 0.44 -11.89
N ILE A 39 -12.83 -0.20 -13.00
CA ILE A 39 -13.45 -1.52 -12.97
C ILE A 39 -12.40 -2.57 -12.61
N SER A 40 -11.24 -2.55 -13.26
CA SER A 40 -10.12 -3.44 -12.93
C SER A 40 -9.63 -3.27 -11.49
N LEU A 41 -9.60 -2.03 -10.97
CA LEU A 41 -9.25 -1.78 -9.59
C LEU A 41 -10.26 -2.43 -8.61
N GLY A 42 -11.56 -2.37 -8.92
CA GLY A 42 -12.62 -2.99 -8.13
C GLY A 42 -12.61 -4.52 -8.15
N ASP A 43 -12.08 -5.12 -9.21
CA ASP A 43 -12.03 -6.57 -9.39
C ASP A 43 -10.70 -7.19 -8.94
N GLU A 44 -9.60 -6.43 -8.87
CA GLU A 44 -8.27 -7.04 -8.67
C GLU A 44 -7.57 -6.64 -7.37
N TRP A 45 -8.05 -5.60 -6.70
CA TRP A 45 -7.51 -5.19 -5.41
C TRP A 45 -7.47 -6.32 -4.37
N TYR A 46 -8.44 -7.25 -4.37
CA TYR A 46 -8.44 -8.40 -3.46
C TYR A 46 -7.51 -9.54 -3.90
N GLY A 47 -7.08 -9.57 -5.17
CA GLY A 47 -6.15 -10.58 -5.68
C GLY A 47 -4.69 -10.13 -5.62
N SER A 48 -4.45 -8.81 -5.56
CA SER A 48 -3.12 -8.25 -5.66
C SER A 48 -2.32 -8.39 -4.37
N ILE A 49 -1.19 -9.10 -4.44
CA ILE A 49 -0.25 -9.22 -3.33
C ILE A 49 0.31 -7.85 -2.88
N TRP A 50 0.42 -6.90 -3.81
CA TRP A 50 0.89 -5.54 -3.55
C TRP A 50 -0.11 -4.77 -2.68
N PHE A 51 -1.41 -4.95 -2.92
CA PHE A 51 -2.45 -4.36 -2.08
C PHE A 51 -2.34 -4.85 -0.64
N TYR A 52 -2.19 -6.16 -0.43
CA TYR A 52 -2.01 -6.72 0.91
C TYR A 52 -0.73 -6.24 1.61
N ALA A 53 0.36 -6.05 0.87
CA ALA A 53 1.60 -5.47 1.40
C ALA A 53 1.40 -4.02 1.89
N ILE A 54 0.64 -3.20 1.14
CA ILE A 54 0.27 -1.83 1.53
C ILE A 54 -0.55 -1.85 2.82
N VAL A 55 -1.59 -2.69 2.87
CA VAL A 55 -2.47 -2.82 4.05
C VAL A 55 -1.66 -3.23 5.28
N LEU A 56 -0.76 -4.21 5.15
CA LEU A 56 0.09 -4.68 6.25
C LEU A 56 0.97 -3.55 6.81
N ILE A 57 1.61 -2.77 5.92
CA ILE A 57 2.45 -1.64 6.34
C ILE A 57 1.62 -0.57 7.04
N LEU A 58 0.46 -0.23 6.49
CA LEU A 58 -0.43 0.76 7.09
C LEU A 58 -0.91 0.30 8.48
N SER A 59 -1.33 -0.97 8.61
CA SER A 59 -1.70 -1.56 9.90
C SER A 59 -0.54 -1.52 10.89
N PHE A 60 0.68 -1.82 10.45
CA PHE A 60 1.87 -1.76 11.30
C PHE A 60 2.18 -0.33 11.75
N LEU A 61 2.12 0.65 10.84
CA LEU A 61 2.33 2.07 11.14
C LEU A 61 1.28 2.60 12.12
N VAL A 62 0.01 2.24 11.94
CA VAL A 62 -1.09 2.62 12.83
C VAL A 62 -0.90 1.99 14.21
N CYS A 63 -0.63 0.68 14.28
CA CYS A 63 -0.37 -0.04 15.53
C CYS A 63 0.77 0.61 16.31
N PHE A 64 1.89 0.89 15.61
CA PHE A 64 3.04 1.55 16.19
C PHE A 64 2.70 2.96 16.71
N SER A 65 1.90 3.72 15.95
CA SER A 65 1.47 5.06 16.37
C SER A 65 0.55 5.06 17.59
N ILE A 66 -0.23 4.00 17.80
CA ILE A 66 -1.14 3.86 18.96
C ILE A 66 -0.35 3.40 20.19
N LEU A 67 0.50 2.38 20.05
CA LEU A 67 1.35 1.84 21.12
C LEU A 67 2.33 2.88 21.68
N HIS A 68 2.80 3.79 20.82
CA HIS A 68 3.78 4.79 21.20
C HIS A 68 3.17 6.10 21.73
N LYS A 69 1.83 6.15 21.95
CA LYS A 69 1.22 7.23 22.74
C LYS A 69 1.66 7.07 24.21
N PRO A 70 2.43 8.02 24.77
CA PRO A 70 2.71 8.00 26.19
C PRO A 70 1.38 8.13 26.96
N LYS A 71 1.21 7.32 28.01
CA LYS A 71 0.21 7.59 29.05
C LYS A 71 0.52 8.94 29.71
#